data_AF-A0A7S3XK67-F1
#
_entry.id   AF-A0A7S3XK67-F1
#
_cell.length_a   1.000
_cell.length_b   1.000
_cell.length_c   1.000
_cell.angle_alpha   90.00
_cell.angle_beta   90.00
_cell.angle_gamma   90.00
#
_symmetry.space_group_name_H-M   'P 1'
#
loop_
_entity.id
_entity.type
_entity.pdbx_description
1 polymer ?
#
loop_
_entity_poly.entity_id
_entity_poly.type
_entity_poly.pdbx_seq_one_letter_code
_entity_poly.pdbx_strand_id
1 'polypeptide(L)'
;SKVSESIRCSALKTLCVLLLSRLPSPFIVQQMDTIMPHLHSAFNSRCSGTRKAVVYCLVAAYRGVGDALFPRLEAQGLSAAQRKLVTLYVHKDRSTAGAAQGGEEEAAAARRRQGR
;
A
#
# COMPACT_ATOMS: atom_id res chain seq x y z
N SER A 1 -3.78 -21.29 -16.41
CA SER A 1 -4.61 -20.45 -17.28
C SER A 1 -4.46 -18.98 -16.92
N LYS A 2 -4.31 -18.06 -17.88
CA LYS A 2 -4.17 -16.61 -17.60
C LYS A 2 -5.32 -16.05 -16.74
N VAL A 3 -6.50 -16.67 -16.82
CA VAL A 3 -7.70 -16.36 -16.02
C VAL A 3 -7.48 -16.63 -14.52
N SER A 4 -6.84 -17.73 -14.13
CA SER A 4 -6.58 -18.03 -12.72
C SER A 4 -5.50 -17.13 -12.11
N GLU A 5 -4.59 -16.60 -12.91
CA GLU A 5 -3.62 -15.60 -12.46
C GLU A 5 -4.30 -14.25 -12.25
N SER A 6 -5.15 -13.81 -13.19
CA SER A 6 -5.91 -12.57 -13.04
C SER A 6 -6.88 -12.59 -11.84
N ILE A 7 -7.58 -13.71 -11.61
CA ILE A 7 -8.47 -13.89 -10.45
C ILE A 7 -7.69 -13.82 -9.14
N ARG A 8 -6.53 -14.49 -9.04
CA ARG A 8 -5.68 -14.41 -7.83
C ARG A 8 -5.21 -12.99 -7.56
N CYS A 9 -4.90 -12.23 -8.60
CA CYS A 9 -4.40 -10.86 -8.47
C CYS A 9 -5.49 -9.88 -8.06
N SER A 10 -6.69 -10.02 -8.64
CA SER A 10 -7.86 -9.24 -8.24
C SER A 10 -8.30 -9.60 -6.82
N ALA A 11 -8.33 -10.89 -6.46
CA ALA A 11 -8.64 -11.33 -5.12
C ALA A 11 -7.63 -10.78 -4.10
N LEU A 12 -6.33 -10.88 -4.39
CA LEU A 12 -5.29 -10.38 -3.51
C LEU A 12 -5.33 -8.85 -3.37
N LYS A 13 -5.61 -8.12 -4.47
CA LYS A 13 -5.81 -6.67 -4.44
C LYS A 13 -7.01 -6.27 -3.58
N THR A 14 -8.15 -6.91 -3.79
CA THR A 14 -9.39 -6.62 -3.05
C THR A 14 -9.26 -6.99 -1.58
N LEU A 15 -8.67 -8.16 -1.28
CA LEU A 15 -8.44 -8.63 0.08
C LEU A 15 -7.46 -7.71 0.81
N CYS A 16 -6.32 -7.39 0.22
CA CYS A 16 -5.36 -6.43 0.80
C CYS A 16 -5.96 -5.04 1.02
N VAL A 17 -6.58 -4.44 -0.01
CA VAL A 17 -7.04 -3.04 0.08
C VAL A 17 -8.23 -2.90 1.03
N LEU A 18 -9.19 -3.83 1.00
CA LEU A 18 -10.38 -3.74 1.83
C LEU A 18 -10.12 -4.17 3.28
N LEU A 19 -9.28 -5.18 3.52
CA LEU A 19 -8.99 -5.62 4.88
C LEU A 19 -7.99 -4.68 5.58
N LEU A 20 -6.91 -4.27 4.91
CA LEU A 20 -5.90 -3.41 5.57
C LEU A 20 -6.41 -2.00 5.86
N SER A 21 -7.39 -1.51 5.11
CA SER A 21 -8.01 -0.19 5.36
C SER A 21 -9.05 -0.21 6.48
N ARG A 22 -9.52 -1.39 6.90
CA ARG A 22 -10.63 -1.53 7.88
C ARG A 22 -10.24 -2.30 9.15
N LEU A 23 -9.07 -2.94 9.17
CA LEU A 23 -8.59 -3.69 10.32
C LEU A 23 -7.76 -2.82 11.27
N PRO A 24 -7.86 -3.05 12.59
CA PRO A 24 -6.97 -2.42 13.56
C PRO A 24 -5.53 -2.96 13.42
N SER A 25 -4.55 -2.13 13.75
CA SER A 25 -3.10 -2.40 13.64
C SER A 25 -2.65 -3.82 14.05
N PRO A 26 -3.07 -4.42 15.19
CA PRO A 26 -2.65 -5.78 15.55
C PRO A 26 -3.16 -6.88 14.60
N PHE A 27 -4.36 -6.71 14.04
CA PHE A 27 -4.93 -7.67 13.09
C PHE A 27 -4.27 -7.57 11.72
N ILE A 28 -3.89 -6.36 11.29
CA ILE A 28 -3.10 -6.16 10.07
C ILE A 28 -1.83 -7.01 10.12
N VAL A 29 -1.16 -6.98 11.27
CA VAL A 29 0.10 -7.68 11.49
C VAL A 29 -0.07 -9.20 11.46
N GLN A 30 -1.10 -9.76 12.09
CA GLN A 30 -1.39 -11.20 12.00
C GLN A 30 -1.76 -11.64 10.57
N GLN A 31 -2.53 -10.81 9.86
CA GLN A 31 -2.88 -11.09 8.47
C GLN A 31 -1.66 -11.00 7.56
N MET A 32 -0.74 -10.07 7.80
CA MET A 32 0.53 -9.96 7.06
C MET A 32 1.29 -11.27 7.07
N ASP A 33 1.52 -11.89 8.24
CA ASP A 33 2.25 -13.15 8.34
C ASP A 33 1.55 -14.29 7.55
N THR A 34 0.21 -14.29 7.50
CA THR A 34 -0.57 -15.28 6.74
C THR A 34 -0.48 -15.04 5.22
N ILE A 35 -0.54 -13.78 4.78
CA ILE A 35 -0.54 -13.45 3.35
C ILE A 35 0.88 -13.33 2.77
N MET A 36 1.91 -13.24 3.59
CA MET A 36 3.30 -13.04 3.17
C MET A 36 3.81 -14.03 2.11
N PRO A 37 3.64 -15.36 2.24
CA PRO A 37 4.08 -16.28 1.18
C PRO A 37 3.38 -16.03 -0.16
N HIS A 38 2.12 -15.60 -0.12
CA HIS A 38 1.35 -15.22 -1.29
C HIS A 38 1.84 -13.89 -1.89
N LEU A 39 2.16 -12.91 -1.05
CA LEU A 39 2.74 -11.64 -1.48
C LEU A 39 4.11 -11.82 -2.12
N HIS A 40 4.97 -12.68 -1.55
CA HIS A 40 6.30 -12.93 -2.09
C HIS A 40 6.24 -13.59 -3.48
N SER A 41 5.34 -14.57 -3.64
CA SER A 41 5.06 -15.19 -4.94
C SER A 41 4.47 -14.18 -5.94
N ALA A 42 3.55 -13.33 -5.49
CA ALA A 42 2.93 -12.27 -6.31
C ALA A 42 3.91 -11.16 -6.70
N PHE A 43 4.90 -10.83 -5.86
CA PHE A 43 5.95 -9.85 -6.15
C PHE A 43 6.84 -10.28 -7.32
N ASN A 44 7.03 -11.60 -7.48
CA ASN A 44 7.80 -12.21 -8.56
C ASN A 44 6.93 -12.60 -9.78
N SER A 45 5.64 -12.24 -9.77
CA SER A 45 4.76 -12.49 -10.92
C SER A 45 5.21 -11.70 -12.16
N ARG A 46 5.07 -12.33 -13.33
CA ARG A 46 5.30 -11.68 -14.64
C ARG A 46 4.25 -10.62 -14.95
N CYS A 47 3.08 -10.68 -14.30
CA CYS A 47 2.01 -9.71 -14.45
C CYS A 47 2.34 -8.41 -13.69
N SER A 48 2.46 -7.31 -14.42
CA SER A 48 2.73 -5.98 -13.84
C SER A 48 1.61 -5.50 -12.91
N GLY A 49 0.35 -5.81 -13.21
CA GLY A 49 -0.80 -5.48 -12.37
C GLY A 49 -0.73 -6.11 -10.98
N THR A 50 -0.25 -7.35 -10.90
CA THR A 50 -0.02 -8.10 -9.66
C THR A 50 1.04 -7.43 -8.81
N ARG A 51 2.19 -7.12 -9.40
CA ARG A 51 3.29 -6.43 -8.70
C ARG A 51 2.85 -5.08 -8.17
N LYS A 52 2.10 -4.30 -8.96
CA LYS A 52 1.51 -3.03 -8.52
C LYS A 52 0.53 -3.22 -7.35
N ALA A 53 -0.33 -4.24 -7.39
CA ALA A 53 -1.27 -4.53 -6.31
C ALA A 53 -0.56 -4.87 -5.00
N VAL A 54 0.53 -5.64 -5.05
CA VAL A 54 1.34 -5.96 -3.87
C VAL A 54 1.98 -4.71 -3.28
N VAL A 55 2.55 -3.83 -4.11
CA VAL A 55 3.12 -2.55 -3.64
C VAL A 55 2.04 -1.68 -2.98
N TYR A 56 0.85 -1.57 -3.59
CA TYR A 56 -0.29 -0.86 -2.99
C TYR A 56 -0.70 -1.46 -1.63
N CYS A 57 -0.73 -2.79 -1.52
CA CYS A 57 -1.04 -3.50 -0.28
C CYS A 57 -0.04 -3.14 0.84
N LEU A 58 1.26 -3.13 0.52
CA LEU A 58 2.31 -2.82 1.50
C LEU A 58 2.30 -1.35 1.93
N VAL A 59 2.00 -0.42 1.02
CA VAL A 59 1.82 1.00 1.38
C VAL A 59 0.60 1.19 2.27
N ALA A 60 -0.51 0.50 1.99
CA ALA A 60 -1.69 0.54 2.85
C ALA A 60 -1.43 -0.07 4.24
N ALA A 61 -0.70 -1.19 4.31
CA ALA A 61 -0.26 -1.77 5.58
C ALA A 61 0.63 -0.79 6.37
N TYR A 62 1.54 -0.09 5.68
CA TYR A 62 2.38 0.94 6.30
C TYR A 62 1.54 2.08 6.88
N ARG A 63 0.45 2.48 6.24
CA ARG A 63 -0.47 3.50 6.80
C ARG A 63 -1.14 3.06 8.11
N GLY A 64 -1.35 1.75 8.30
CA GLY A 64 -1.98 1.20 9.52
C GLY A 64 -1.00 0.84 10.66
N VAL A 65 0.22 0.41 10.32
CA VAL A 65 1.22 -0.09 11.29
C VAL A 65 2.44 0.83 11.45
N GLY A 66 2.68 1.71 10.47
CA GLY A 66 3.82 2.63 10.46
C GLY A 66 5.16 1.91 10.26
N ASP A 67 6.21 2.45 10.88
CA ASP A 67 7.59 1.99 10.71
C ASP A 67 7.85 0.57 11.28
N ALA A 68 6.93 0.05 12.11
CA ALA A 68 6.97 -1.35 12.55
C ALA A 68 6.75 -2.37 11.41
N LEU A 69 6.37 -1.92 10.21
CA LEU A 69 6.28 -2.78 9.02
C LEU A 69 7.66 -3.22 8.51
N PHE A 70 8.69 -2.37 8.54
CA PHE A 70 9.99 -2.69 7.95
C PHE A 70 10.71 -3.90 8.58
N PRO A 71 10.84 -4.00 9.92
CA PRO A 71 11.46 -5.18 10.53
C PRO A 71 10.66 -6.47 10.27
N ARG A 72 9.34 -6.36 10.06
CA ARG A 72 8.50 -7.50 9.64
C ARG A 72 8.81 -7.96 8.22
N LEU A 73 8.96 -7.03 7.29
CA LEU A 73 9.34 -7.34 5.90
C LEU A 73 10.72 -8.01 5.83
N GLU A 74 11.64 -7.63 6.71
CA GLU A 74 12.94 -8.27 6.86
C GLU A 74 12.84 -9.69 7.43
N ALA A 75 12.10 -9.86 8.52
CA ALA A 75 11.87 -11.18 9.13
C ALA A 75 11.19 -12.18 8.17
N GLN A 76 10.39 -11.68 7.23
CA GLN A 76 9.65 -12.46 6.24
C GLN A 76 10.46 -12.76 4.97
N GLY A 77 11.73 -12.37 4.92
CA GLY A 77 12.65 -12.77 3.84
C GLY A 77 12.50 -12.01 2.53
N LEU A 78 11.91 -10.80 2.53
CA LEU A 78 11.94 -9.97 1.33
C LEU A 78 13.37 -9.50 1.01
N SER A 79 13.71 -9.48 -0.29
CA SER A 79 15.01 -9.00 -0.73
C SER A 79 15.21 -7.51 -0.41
N ALA A 80 16.46 -7.10 -0.23
CA ALA A 80 16.79 -5.69 0.04
C ALA A 80 16.24 -4.75 -1.05
N ALA A 81 16.22 -5.19 -2.32
CA ALA A 81 15.66 -4.43 -3.42
C ALA A 81 14.14 -4.23 -3.30
N GLN A 82 13.40 -5.28 -2.91
CA GLN A 82 11.94 -5.20 -2.72
C GLN A 82 11.60 -4.28 -1.54
N ARG A 83 12.33 -4.39 -0.42
CA ARG A 83 12.16 -3.51 0.74
C ARG A 83 12.41 -2.05 0.36
N LYS A 84 13.51 -1.77 -0.36
CA LYS A 84 13.82 -0.42 -0.85
C LYS A 84 12.74 0.15 -1.77
N LEU A 85 12.15 -0.68 -2.63
CA LEU A 85 11.03 -0.28 -3.48
C LEU A 85 9.83 0.14 -2.62
N VAL A 86 9.44 -0.66 -1.63
CA VAL A 86 8.32 -0.33 -0.73
C VAL A 86 8.60 0.97 0.02
N THR A 87 9.81 1.15 0.55
CA THR A 87 10.23 2.40 1.20
C THR A 87 10.05 3.61 0.29
N LEU A 88 10.50 3.53 -0.96
CA LEU A 88 10.34 4.63 -1.93
C LEU A 88 8.87 4.97 -2.19
N TYR A 89 8.00 3.95 -2.30
CA TYR A 89 6.57 4.17 -2.52
C TYR A 89 5.87 4.77 -1.30
N VAL A 90 6.25 4.35 -0.09
CA VAL A 90 5.77 4.96 1.16
C VAL A 90 6.16 6.43 1.25
N HIS A 91 7.42 6.77 0.94
CA HIS A 91 7.86 8.16 0.93
C HIS A 91 7.12 8.98 -0.13
N LYS A 92 6.92 8.41 -1.32
CA LYS A 92 6.11 9.03 -2.38
C LYS A 92 4.68 9.31 -1.92
N ASP A 93 4.03 8.32 -1.29
CA ASP A 93 2.66 8.43 -0.77
C ASP A 93 2.53 9.57 0.26
N ARG A 94 3.50 9.68 1.17
CA ARG A 94 3.60 10.81 2.13
C ARG A 94 3.81 12.16 1.45
N SER A 95 4.68 12.25 0.44
CA SER A 95 4.88 13.50 -0.31
C SER A 95 3.63 13.90 -1.12
N THR A 96 2.90 12.93 -1.69
CA THR A 96 1.64 13.22 -2.39
C THR A 96 0.51 13.61 -1.45
N ALA A 97 0.45 13.03 -0.24
CA ALA A 97 -0.50 13.45 0.79
C ALA A 97 -0.24 14.88 1.29
N GLY A 98 1.05 15.26 1.42
CA GLY A 98 1.44 16.62 1.80
C GLY A 98 1.10 17.68 0.74
N ALA A 99 1.06 17.31 -0.55
CA ALA A 99 0.63 18.20 -1.63
C ALA A 99 -0.90 18.35 -1.70
N ALA A 100 -1.67 17.34 -1.29
CA ALA A 100 -3.14 17.38 -1.32
C ALA A 100 -3.74 18.25 -0.20
N GLN A 101 -3.05 18.42 0.93
CA GLN A 101 -3.54 19.27 2.04
C GLN A 101 -3.25 20.77 1.85
N GLY A 102 -2.40 21.16 0.90
CA GLY A 102 -2.11 22.57 0.62
C GLY A 102 -3.02 23.22 -0.45
N GLY A 103 -3.83 22.42 -1.17
CA GLY A 103 -4.63 22.92 -2.31
C GLY A 103 -6.08 23.29 -1.97
N GLU A 104 -6.67 22.69 -0.94
CA GLU A 104 -8.07 22.95 -0.60
C GLU A 104 -8.26 24.22 0.26
N GLU A 105 -7.27 24.59 1.07
CA GLU A 105 -7.36 25.78 1.93
C GLU A 105 -7.17 27.08 1.13
N GLU A 106 -6.28 27.09 0.11
CA GLU A 106 -6.08 28.25 -0.76
C GLU A 106 -7.26 28.46 -1.73
N ALA A 107 -7.86 27.38 -2.24
CA ALA A 107 -9.06 27.44 -3.07
C ALA A 107 -10.31 27.90 -2.27
N ALA A 108 -10.41 27.54 -0.99
CA ALA A 108 -11.48 28.00 -0.10
C ALA A 108 -11.29 29.48 0.33
N ALA A 109 -10.04 29.91 0.57
CA ALA A 109 -9.72 31.30 0.90
C ALA A 109 -9.98 32.26 -0.27
N ALA A 110 -9.71 31.85 -1.51
CA ALA A 110 -9.96 32.66 -2.70
C ALA A 110 -11.46 32.95 -2.93
N ARG A 111 -12.36 32.02 -2.58
CA ARG A 111 -13.82 32.21 -2.71
C ARG A 111 -14.43 33.20 -1.70
N ARG A 112 -13.74 33.51 -0.60
CA ARG A 112 -14.21 34.49 0.40
C ARG A 112 -13.90 35.95 0.03
N ARG A 113 -13.06 36.19 -0.99
CA ARG A 113 -12.71 37.55 -1.44
C ARG A 113 -13.53 38.08 -2.62
N GLN A 114 -14.26 37.23 -3.34
CA GLN A 114 -15.12 37.63 -4.47
C GLN A 114 -16.60 37.77 -4.10
N GLY A 115 -16.93 37.75 -2.81
CA GLY A 115 -18.27 38.02 -2.30
C GLY A 115 -18.31 39.32 -1.52
N ARG A 116 -18.00 40.45 -2.16
CA ARG A 116 -18.42 41.77 -1.69
C ARG A 116 -18.59 42.73 -2.85
#